data_AF-A0A816Z4Y7-F1
#
_entry.id   AF-A0A816Z4Y7-F1
#
_cell.length_a   1.000
_cell.length_b   1.000
_cell.length_c   1.000
_cell.angle_alpha   90.00
_cell.angle_beta   90.00
_cell.angle_gamma   90.00
#
_symmetry.space_group_name_H-M   'P 1'
#
loop_
_entity.id
_entity.type
_entity.pdbx_description
1 polymer ?
#
loop_
_entity_poly.entity_id
_entity_poly.type
_entity_poly.pdbx_seq_one_letter_code
_entity_poly.pdbx_strand_id
1 'polypeptide(L)'
;MFMHILENSYFVLQLPGLKPKFYLQIKGGTMGSACTQVLADIYVQKWENEFVQQQQQHGELYLRFRDDVFLTTRLPQERIEKILSEINKKDPNLTIKLEGGKTVDLLDVITTIEIPNFRAKVFRKLAAQPYVLPFHSSHPIYIKRNIPYAAALRATRICSHSEDLRNELEKN
;
A
#
# COMPACT_ATOMS: atom_id res chain seq x y z
N MET A 1 -24.49 8.33 13.63
CA MET A 1 -23.06 8.29 14.00
C MET A 1 -22.14 8.62 12.82
N PHE A 2 -22.22 7.90 11.69
CA PHE A 2 -21.34 8.15 10.53
C PHE A 2 -21.49 9.54 9.88
N MET A 3 -22.72 10.05 9.70
CA MET A 3 -22.95 11.40 9.15
C MET A 3 -22.30 12.49 10.00
N HIS A 4 -22.36 12.36 11.32
CA HIS A 4 -21.75 13.33 12.24
C HIS A 4 -20.23 13.44 12.06
N ILE A 5 -19.55 12.31 11.84
CA ILE A 5 -18.10 12.26 11.61
C ILE A 5 -17.75 12.96 10.28
N LEU A 6 -18.55 12.74 9.23
CA LEU A 6 -18.31 13.35 7.91
C LEU A 6 -18.62 14.86 7.89
N GLU A 7 -19.59 15.31 8.68
CA GLU A 7 -20.03 16.71 8.70
C GLU A 7 -19.24 17.60 9.66
N ASN A 8 -18.61 17.02 10.69
CA ASN A 8 -17.93 17.77 11.77
C ASN A 8 -16.44 17.44 11.86
N SER A 9 -15.79 17.32 10.70
CA SER A 9 -14.36 17.04 10.56
C SER A 9 -13.54 18.32 10.48
N TYR A 10 -13.03 18.82 11.61
CA TYR A 10 -12.18 20.02 11.66
C TYR A 10 -10.70 19.67 11.89
N PHE A 11 -9.80 20.44 11.28
CA PHE A 11 -8.36 20.36 11.57
C PHE A 11 -7.73 21.75 11.72
N VAL A 12 -6.64 21.80 12.48
CA VAL A 12 -5.90 23.04 12.78
C VAL A 12 -4.55 22.99 12.11
N LEU A 13 -4.24 23.99 11.30
CA LEU A 13 -2.89 24.23 10.80
C LEU A 13 -2.20 25.27 11.68
N GLN A 14 -1.17 24.83 12.39
CA GLN A 14 -0.34 25.67 13.26
C GLN A 14 1.10 25.64 12.74
N LEU A 15 1.54 26.73 12.13
CA LEU A 15 2.92 26.91 11.70
C LEU A 15 3.71 27.74 12.74
N PRO A 16 5.02 27.52 12.90
CA PRO A 16 5.84 28.29 13.84
C PRO A 16 5.71 29.81 13.56
N GLY A 17 5.38 30.59 14.59
CA GLY A 17 5.25 32.05 14.49
C GLY A 17 3.95 32.58 13.88
N LEU A 18 3.00 31.72 13.50
CA LEU A 18 1.68 32.12 12.98
C LEU A 18 0.55 31.77 13.95
N LYS A 19 -0.61 32.42 13.80
CA LYS A 19 -1.84 32.07 14.55
C LYS A 19 -2.48 30.79 13.98
N PRO A 20 -3.15 29.97 14.82
CA PRO A 20 -3.81 28.75 14.35
C PRO A 20 -4.91 29.08 13.36
N LYS A 21 -4.95 28.34 12.26
CA LYS A 21 -6.04 28.41 11.28
C LYS A 21 -6.87 27.14 11.34
N PHE A 22 -8.18 27.31 11.45
CA PHE A 22 -9.15 26.22 11.50
C PHE A 22 -9.72 25.97 10.11
N TYR A 23 -9.79 24.71 9.72
CA TYR A 23 -10.32 24.26 8.45
C TYR A 23 -11.40 23.21 8.70
N LEU A 24 -12.49 23.28 7.94
CA LEU A 24 -13.51 22.23 7.88
C LEU A 24 -13.24 21.36 6.65
N GLN A 25 -13.18 20.05 6.84
CA GLN A 25 -13.12 19.10 5.74
C GLN A 25 -14.51 18.95 5.14
N ILE A 26 -14.67 19.45 3.90
CA ILE A 26 -15.96 19.47 3.18
C ILE A 26 -16.23 18.12 2.49
N LYS A 27 -15.19 17.32 2.26
CA LYS A 27 -15.26 16.06 1.52
C LYS A 27 -14.33 15.00 2.09
N GLY A 28 -14.85 13.78 2.20
CA GLY A 28 -14.19 12.67 2.90
C GLY A 28 -14.27 12.84 4.42
N GLY A 29 -13.76 11.85 5.16
CA GLY A 29 -13.64 11.96 6.62
C GLY A 29 -12.20 12.27 7.06
N THR A 30 -12.03 12.62 8.33
CA THR A 30 -10.71 12.87 8.91
C THR A 30 -9.78 11.66 8.77
N MET A 31 -8.53 11.90 8.37
CA MET A 31 -7.47 10.89 8.46
C MET A 31 -7.23 10.48 9.91
N GLY A 32 -7.01 9.18 10.14
CA GLY A 32 -6.77 8.62 11.49
C GLY A 32 -8.03 8.18 12.24
N SER A 33 -9.23 8.52 11.75
CA SER A 33 -10.47 7.94 12.27
C SER A 33 -10.66 6.52 11.74
N ALA A 34 -10.77 5.55 12.65
CA ALA A 34 -11.06 4.16 12.29
C ALA A 34 -12.36 4.02 11.49
N CYS A 35 -13.37 4.85 11.78
CA CYS A 35 -14.64 4.85 11.06
C CYS A 35 -14.48 5.35 9.62
N THR A 36 -13.71 6.42 9.41
CA THR A 36 -13.46 6.96 8.06
C THR A 36 -12.79 5.93 7.16
N GLN A 37 -11.81 5.21 7.70
CA GLN A 37 -11.09 4.19 6.95
C GLN A 37 -12.03 3.07 6.48
N VAL A 38 -12.86 2.53 7.35
CA VAL A 38 -13.82 1.48 7.00
C VAL A 38 -14.81 1.97 5.93
N LEU A 39 -15.30 3.21 6.05
CA LEU A 39 -16.18 3.79 5.04
C LEU A 39 -15.49 3.95 3.68
N ALA A 40 -14.22 4.38 3.67
CA ALA A 40 -13.43 4.48 2.45
C ALA A 40 -13.24 3.11 1.79
N ASP A 41 -12.90 2.08 2.58
CA ASP A 41 -12.73 0.72 2.07
C ASP A 41 -14.01 0.16 1.45
N ILE A 42 -15.17 0.38 2.07
CA ILE A 42 -16.49 -0.03 1.53
C ILE A 42 -16.81 0.74 0.25
N TYR A 43 -16.55 2.05 0.24
CA TYR A 43 -16.80 2.90 -0.92
C TYR A 43 -15.98 2.45 -2.14
N VAL A 44 -14.67 2.25 -1.95
CA VAL A 44 -13.77 1.79 -3.00
C VAL A 44 -14.12 0.37 -3.44
N GLN A 45 -14.46 -0.53 -2.50
CA GLN A 45 -14.91 -1.89 -2.82
C GLN A 45 -16.14 -1.89 -3.73
N LYS A 46 -17.14 -1.05 -3.45
CA LYS A 46 -18.33 -0.94 -4.29
C LYS A 46 -17.98 -0.41 -5.69
N TRP A 47 -17.07 0.55 -5.77
CA TRP A 47 -16.64 1.16 -7.03
C TRP A 47 -15.83 0.19 -7.91
N GLU A 48 -14.93 -0.59 -7.31
CA GLU A 48 -14.03 -1.52 -8.03
C GLU A 48 -14.69 -2.89 -8.35
N ASN A 49 -15.79 -3.25 -7.68
CA ASN A 49 -16.35 -4.62 -7.69
C ASN A 49 -16.51 -5.24 -9.09
N GLU A 50 -17.07 -4.50 -10.05
CA GLU A 50 -17.23 -5.01 -11.42
C GLU A 50 -15.88 -5.33 -12.09
N PHE A 51 -14.87 -4.49 -11.87
CA PHE A 51 -13.54 -4.71 -12.41
C PHE A 51 -12.85 -5.91 -11.77
N VAL A 52 -12.98 -6.06 -10.45
CA VAL A 52 -12.44 -7.21 -9.72
C VAL A 52 -13.05 -8.52 -10.22
N GLN A 53 -14.36 -8.54 -10.44
CA GLN A 53 -15.05 -9.71 -10.99
C GLN A 53 -14.55 -10.05 -12.40
N GLN A 54 -14.33 -9.04 -13.26
CA GLN A 54 -13.76 -9.26 -14.59
C GLN A 54 -12.34 -9.83 -14.53
N GLN A 55 -11.47 -9.34 -13.64
CA GLN A 55 -10.12 -9.89 -13.47
C GLN A 55 -10.15 -11.36 -13.01
N GLN A 56 -11.00 -11.66 -12.02
CA GLN A 56 -11.15 -13.02 -11.52
C GLN A 56 -11.65 -14.00 -12.59
N GLN A 57 -12.59 -13.58 -13.44
CA GLN A 57 -13.07 -14.38 -14.57
C GLN A 57 -11.97 -14.69 -15.59
N HIS A 58 -10.97 -13.82 -15.73
CA HIS A 58 -9.82 -14.03 -16.60
C HIS A 58 -8.68 -14.82 -15.93
N GLY A 59 -8.86 -15.24 -14.66
CA GLY A 59 -7.82 -15.91 -13.89
C GLY A 59 -6.66 -15.00 -13.50
N GLU A 60 -6.89 -13.70 -13.46
CA GLU A 60 -5.91 -12.69 -13.06
C GLU A 60 -6.01 -12.40 -11.56
N LEU A 61 -4.88 -12.04 -10.96
CA LEU A 61 -4.84 -11.59 -9.57
C LEU A 61 -5.27 -10.13 -9.49
N TYR A 62 -6.10 -9.82 -8.51
CA TYR A 62 -6.41 -8.46 -8.08
C TYR A 62 -6.38 -8.40 -6.57
N LEU A 63 -5.46 -7.62 -6.02
CA LEU A 63 -5.26 -7.43 -4.59
C LEU A 63 -5.24 -5.93 -4.30
N ARG A 64 -5.95 -5.51 -3.26
CA ARG A 64 -5.93 -4.12 -2.78
C ARG A 64 -5.59 -4.06 -1.31
N PHE A 65 -4.69 -3.16 -0.95
CA PHE A 65 -4.41 -2.78 0.42
C PHE A 65 -4.59 -1.27 0.57
N ARG A 66 -5.73 -0.87 1.13
CA ARG A 66 -6.17 0.54 1.22
C ARG A 66 -6.15 1.22 -0.16
N ASP A 67 -5.16 2.06 -0.40
CA ASP A 67 -5.01 2.87 -1.60
C ASP A 67 -4.07 2.21 -2.64
N ASP A 68 -3.34 1.17 -2.24
CA ASP A 68 -2.39 0.45 -3.11
C ASP A 68 -3.08 -0.76 -3.76
N VAL A 69 -2.96 -0.87 -5.08
CA VAL A 69 -3.56 -1.97 -5.88
C VAL A 69 -2.45 -2.74 -6.58
N PHE A 70 -2.53 -4.06 -6.55
CA PHE A 70 -1.69 -4.98 -7.29
C PHE A 70 -2.56 -5.87 -8.17
N LEU A 71 -2.26 -5.89 -9.47
CA LEU A 71 -2.97 -6.71 -10.43
C LEU A 71 -2.03 -7.40 -11.40
N THR A 72 -2.42 -8.57 -11.88
CA THR A 72 -1.78 -9.21 -13.03
C THR A 72 -2.65 -9.06 -14.27
N THR A 73 -2.04 -9.01 -15.44
CA THR A 73 -2.83 -9.07 -16.69
C THR A 73 -2.00 -9.67 -17.81
N ARG A 74 -2.64 -10.54 -18.59
CA ARG A 74 -2.14 -11.06 -19.87
C ARG A 74 -2.56 -10.18 -21.05
N LEU A 75 -3.38 -9.16 -20.82
CA LEU A 75 -3.83 -8.25 -21.85
C LEU A 75 -2.68 -7.31 -22.29
N PRO A 76 -2.67 -6.87 -23.55
CA PRO A 76 -1.78 -5.79 -23.97
C PRO A 76 -2.02 -4.53 -23.13
N GLN A 77 -0.95 -3.77 -22.89
CA GLN A 77 -0.97 -2.55 -22.08
C GLN A 77 -2.08 -1.57 -22.51
N GLU A 78 -2.23 -1.34 -23.82
CA GLU A 78 -3.26 -0.45 -24.36
C GLU A 78 -4.69 -0.88 -23.99
N ARG A 79 -4.93 -2.18 -23.87
CA ARG A 79 -6.26 -2.72 -23.56
C ARG A 79 -6.59 -2.54 -22.09
N ILE A 80 -5.63 -2.80 -21.20
CA ILE A 80 -5.83 -2.57 -19.77
C ILE A 80 -5.96 -1.08 -19.46
N GLU A 81 -5.18 -0.22 -20.13
CA GLU A 81 -5.32 1.24 -20.01
C GLU A 81 -6.71 1.73 -20.43
N LYS A 82 -7.27 1.18 -21.51
CA LYS A 82 -8.65 1.47 -21.92
C LYS A 82 -9.66 1.06 -20.85
N ILE A 83 -9.54 -0.14 -20.30
CA ILE A 83 -10.44 -0.63 -19.24
C ILE A 83 -10.36 0.29 -18.01
N LEU A 84 -9.15 0.64 -17.57
CA LEU A 84 -8.94 1.55 -16.45
C LEU A 84 -9.48 2.96 -16.74
N SER A 85 -9.39 3.44 -17.98
CA SER A 85 -9.96 4.73 -18.36
C SER A 85 -11.49 4.76 -18.23
N GLU A 86 -12.16 3.65 -18.54
CA GLU A 86 -13.63 3.53 -18.36
C GLU A 86 -14.01 3.45 -16.88
N ILE A 87 -13.21 2.77 -16.06
CA ILE A 87 -13.45 2.68 -14.61
C ILE A 87 -13.24 4.05 -13.95
N ASN A 88 -12.19 4.78 -14.33
CA ASN A 88 -11.88 6.11 -13.82
C ASN A 88 -12.98 7.14 -14.18
N LYS A 89 -13.77 6.91 -15.23
CA LYS A 89 -14.93 7.77 -15.55
C LYS A 89 -16.12 7.58 -14.60
N LYS A 90 -16.21 6.45 -13.88
CA LYS A 90 -17.34 6.16 -12.99
C LYS A 90 -17.40 7.09 -11.78
N ASP A 91 -16.25 7.58 -11.32
CA ASP A 91 -16.18 8.50 -10.19
C ASP A 91 -15.04 9.51 -10.39
N PRO A 92 -15.32 10.82 -10.48
CA PRO A 92 -14.27 11.85 -10.62
C PRO A 92 -13.33 11.94 -9.41
N ASN A 93 -13.65 11.29 -8.28
CA ASN A 93 -12.87 11.33 -7.05
C ASN A 93 -11.88 10.19 -6.93
N LEU A 94 -12.02 9.15 -7.75
CA LEU A 94 -11.17 7.98 -7.74
C LEU A 94 -10.46 7.86 -9.07
N THR A 95 -9.16 7.59 -9.01
CA THR A 95 -8.37 7.36 -10.21
C THR A 95 -7.37 6.25 -9.91
N ILE A 96 -7.47 5.15 -10.67
CA ILE A 96 -6.42 4.14 -10.74
C ILE A 96 -5.43 4.59 -11.81
N LYS A 97 -4.18 4.77 -11.42
CA LYS A 97 -3.06 4.95 -12.33
C LYS A 97 -2.37 3.60 -12.51
N LEU A 98 -2.12 3.24 -13.75
CA LEU A 98 -1.36 2.04 -14.07
C LEU A 98 0.13 2.36 -14.09
N GLU A 99 0.87 1.73 -13.20
CA GLU A 99 2.32 1.65 -13.25
C GLU A 99 2.69 0.17 -13.24
N GLY A 100 3.41 -0.30 -14.26
CA GLY A 100 3.58 -1.73 -14.46
C GLY A 100 4.71 -2.11 -15.40
N GLY A 101 5.05 -3.39 -15.39
CA GLY A 101 6.11 -3.97 -16.20
C GLY A 101 6.43 -5.39 -15.75
N LYS A 102 7.60 -5.90 -16.15
CA LYS A 102 8.07 -7.22 -15.70
C LYS A 102 8.44 -7.27 -14.22
N THR A 103 8.70 -6.10 -13.63
CA THR A 103 9.06 -5.94 -12.22
C THR A 103 8.29 -4.76 -11.66
N VAL A 104 7.65 -4.94 -10.52
CA VAL A 104 6.86 -3.92 -9.83
C VAL A 104 7.16 -4.00 -8.33
N ASP A 105 7.32 -2.85 -7.68
CA ASP A 105 7.34 -2.71 -6.23
C ASP A 105 5.95 -2.36 -5.69
N LEU A 106 5.54 -3.06 -4.64
CA LEU A 106 4.32 -2.80 -3.88
C LEU A 106 4.64 -2.96 -2.39
N LEU A 107 4.37 -1.91 -1.61
CA LEU A 107 4.67 -1.87 -0.17
C LEU A 107 6.15 -2.19 0.13
N ASP A 108 6.41 -3.37 0.70
CA ASP A 108 7.73 -3.90 1.07
C ASP A 108 8.15 -5.11 0.23
N VAL A 109 7.51 -5.31 -0.93
CA VAL A 109 7.76 -6.43 -1.85
C VAL A 109 8.06 -5.91 -3.25
N ILE A 110 9.16 -6.35 -3.86
CA ILE A 110 9.34 -6.32 -5.31
C ILE A 110 8.92 -7.67 -5.86
N THR A 111 8.04 -7.67 -6.86
CA THR A 111 7.62 -8.86 -7.59
C THR A 111 8.13 -8.77 -9.03
N THR A 112 8.80 -9.82 -9.49
CA THR A 112 9.27 -9.99 -10.86
C THR A 112 8.61 -11.21 -11.50
N ILE A 113 8.20 -11.07 -12.76
CA ILE A 113 7.62 -12.16 -13.54
C ILE A 113 8.71 -13.16 -13.93
N GLU A 114 8.57 -14.41 -13.47
CA GLU A 114 9.44 -15.55 -13.80
C GLU A 114 8.59 -16.73 -14.27
N ILE A 115 8.11 -16.68 -15.52
CA ILE A 115 7.13 -17.64 -16.07
C ILE A 115 7.56 -19.09 -15.78
N PRO A 116 6.69 -19.93 -15.17
CA PRO A 116 5.27 -19.70 -14.84
C PRO A 116 4.98 -19.05 -13.47
N ASN A 117 6.01 -18.73 -12.69
CA ASN A 117 5.93 -18.24 -11.31
C ASN A 117 6.22 -16.72 -11.19
N PHE A 118 6.19 -16.25 -9.95
CA PHE A 118 6.68 -14.93 -9.57
C PHE A 118 7.86 -15.06 -8.62
N ARG A 119 8.87 -14.21 -8.80
CA ARG A 119 9.94 -14.00 -7.82
C ARG A 119 9.63 -12.79 -6.98
N ALA A 120 9.42 -13.01 -5.69
CA ALA A 120 9.27 -11.95 -4.71
C ALA A 120 10.58 -11.75 -3.95
N LYS A 121 10.91 -10.48 -3.68
CA LYS A 121 12.06 -10.08 -2.85
C LYS A 121 11.67 -8.87 -1.99
N VAL A 122 12.40 -8.64 -0.91
CA VAL A 122 12.15 -7.49 -0.02
C VAL A 122 12.47 -6.19 -0.75
N PHE A 123 11.55 -5.24 -0.70
CA PHE A 123 11.76 -3.86 -1.13
C PHE A 123 12.13 -2.96 0.05
N ARG A 124 13.12 -2.08 -0.16
CA ARG A 124 13.48 -1.02 0.79
C ARG A 124 13.41 0.31 0.07
N LYS A 125 12.47 1.17 0.45
CA LYS A 125 12.40 2.55 -0.07
C LYS A 125 13.69 3.26 0.29
N LEU A 126 14.24 4.04 -0.64
CA LEU A 126 15.49 4.81 -0.41
C LEU A 126 15.37 5.77 0.81
N ALA A 127 14.17 6.27 1.08
CA ALA A 127 13.89 7.13 2.23
C ALA A 127 13.83 6.36 3.57
N ALA A 128 13.67 5.03 3.55
CA ALA A 128 13.74 4.22 4.74
C ALA A 128 15.20 4.07 5.15
N GLN A 129 15.68 4.96 6.01
CA GLN A 129 17.00 4.81 6.61
C GLN A 129 17.08 3.45 7.33
N PRO A 130 18.19 2.71 7.21
CA PRO A 130 18.40 1.47 7.94
C PRO A 130 18.73 1.78 9.42
N TYR A 131 17.83 2.46 10.11
CA TYR A 131 18.01 2.76 11.52
C TYR A 131 17.71 1.50 12.32
N VAL A 132 18.73 0.69 12.53
CA VAL A 132 18.68 -0.40 13.51
C VAL A 132 18.82 0.22 14.89
N LEU A 133 17.90 -0.12 15.77
CA LEU A 133 17.91 0.36 17.15
C LEU A 133 19.26 0.03 17.82
N PRO A 134 20.01 1.03 18.32
CA PRO A 134 21.29 0.77 18.97
C PRO A 134 21.11 -0.16 20.17
N PHE A 135 21.96 -1.17 20.31
CA PHE A 135 21.82 -2.15 21.38
C PHE A 135 21.97 -1.52 22.78
N HIS A 136 22.72 -0.42 22.91
CA HIS A 136 22.93 0.29 24.18
C HIS A 136 21.88 1.38 24.46
N SER A 137 20.89 1.57 23.59
CA SER A 137 19.80 2.50 23.83
C SER A 137 18.94 2.07 25.03
N SER A 138 18.22 3.00 25.67
CA SER A 138 17.38 2.75 26.86
C SER A 138 16.06 2.02 26.57
N HIS A 139 16.06 1.08 25.63
CA HIS A 139 14.89 0.27 25.28
C HIS A 139 14.95 -1.12 25.93
N PRO A 140 13.79 -1.74 26.22
CA PRO A 140 13.73 -3.10 26.72
C PRO A 140 14.48 -4.12 25.84
N ILE A 141 15.09 -5.13 26.47
CA ILE A 141 15.89 -6.16 25.79
C ILE A 141 15.09 -6.92 24.72
N TYR A 142 13.79 -7.14 24.95
CA TYR A 142 12.94 -7.87 24.03
C TYR A 142 12.72 -7.10 22.71
N ILE A 143 12.67 -5.76 22.74
CA ILE A 143 12.55 -4.94 21.53
C ILE A 143 13.81 -5.09 20.68
N LYS A 144 14.99 -5.00 21.32
CA LYS A 144 16.29 -5.13 20.65
C LYS A 144 16.47 -6.49 19.98
N ARG A 145 15.94 -7.56 20.59
CA ARG A 145 15.94 -8.92 20.00
C ARG A 145 14.90 -9.09 18.91
N ASN A 146 13.71 -8.50 19.08
CA ASN A 146 12.61 -8.66 18.14
C ASN A 146 12.83 -7.90 16.83
N ILE A 147 13.57 -6.80 16.81
CA ILE A 147 13.85 -6.05 15.57
C ILE A 147 14.58 -6.91 14.53
N PRO A 148 15.77 -7.49 14.80
CA PRO A 148 16.45 -8.35 13.83
C PRO A 148 15.66 -9.64 13.56
N TYR A 149 14.98 -10.21 14.56
CA TYR A 149 14.12 -11.37 14.38
C TYR A 149 12.98 -11.10 13.40
N ALA A 150 12.26 -9.99 13.56
CA ALA A 150 11.16 -9.59 12.68
C ALA A 150 11.66 -9.27 11.27
N ALA A 151 12.84 -8.65 11.15
CA ALA A 151 13.47 -8.40 9.86
C ALA A 151 13.82 -9.70 9.12
N ALA A 152 14.42 -10.68 9.81
CA ALA A 152 14.71 -12.00 9.26
C ALA A 152 13.43 -12.76 8.90
N LEU A 153 12.43 -12.76 9.80
CA LEU A 153 11.13 -13.39 9.56
C LEU A 153 10.44 -12.79 8.32
N ARG A 154 10.47 -11.47 8.18
CA ARG A 154 9.96 -10.78 7.00
C ARG A 154 10.69 -11.25 5.73
N ALA A 155 12.02 -11.28 5.74
CA ALA A 155 12.81 -11.76 4.61
C ALA A 155 12.45 -13.20 4.24
N THR A 156 12.30 -14.10 5.23
CA THR A 156 11.91 -15.50 4.99
C THR A 156 10.50 -15.65 4.41
N ARG A 157 9.57 -14.74 4.73
CA ARG A 157 8.20 -14.78 4.22
C ARG A 157 8.07 -14.20 2.82
N ILE A 158 8.88 -13.20 2.49
CA ILE A 158 8.78 -12.47 1.21
C ILE A 158 9.65 -13.10 0.12
N CYS A 159 10.88 -13.53 0.44
CA CYS A 159 11.81 -13.99 -0.57
C CYS A 159 11.42 -15.37 -1.12
N SER A 160 11.16 -15.47 -2.42
CA SER A 160 10.87 -16.75 -3.07
C SER A 160 12.13 -17.60 -3.28
N HIS A 161 13.29 -16.96 -3.47
CA HIS A 161 14.57 -17.64 -3.76
C HIS A 161 15.52 -17.58 -2.56
N SER A 162 16.27 -18.67 -2.36
CA SER A 162 17.28 -18.79 -1.29
C SER A 162 18.40 -17.75 -1.41
N GLU A 163 18.79 -17.39 -2.64
CA GLU A 163 19.79 -16.36 -2.91
C GLU A 163 19.35 -14.97 -2.43
N ASP A 164 18.10 -14.59 -2.72
CA ASP A 164 17.54 -13.30 -2.28
C ASP A 164 17.41 -13.24 -0.76
N LEU A 165 16.98 -14.34 -0.15
CA LEU A 165 16.94 -14.46 1.31
C LEU A 165 18.33 -14.29 1.91
N ARG A 166 19.34 -15.00 1.38
CA ARG A 166 20.72 -14.90 1.85
C ARG A 166 21.25 -13.49 1.73
N ASN A 167 21.07 -12.84 0.57
CA ASN A 167 21.46 -11.46 0.35
C ASN A 167 20.78 -10.48 1.32
N GLU A 168 19.51 -10.72 1.68
CA GLU A 168 18.79 -9.87 2.62
C GLU A 168 19.23 -10.09 4.07
N LEU A 169 19.64 -11.31 4.43
CA LEU A 169 20.17 -11.63 5.76
C LEU A 169 21.61 -11.12 5.94
N GLU A 170 22.44 -11.17 4.90
CA GLU A 170 23.84 -10.67 4.93
C GLU A 170 23.94 -9.14 4.92
N LYS A 171 22.87 -8.44 4.52
CA LYS A 171 22.80 -6.96 4.50
C LYS A 171 22.51 -6.31 5.87
N ASN A 172 22.17 -7.09 6.89
CA ASN A 172 21.80 -6.59 8.22
C ASN A 172 22.94 -6.70 9.23
#